data_AF-A0A7R9VPL5-F1
#
_entry.id   AF-A0A7R9VPL5-F1
#
_cell.length_a   1.000
_cell.length_b   1.000
_cell.length_c   1.000
_cell.angle_alpha   90.00
_cell.angle_beta   90.00
_cell.angle_gamma   90.00
#
_symmetry.space_group_name_H-M   'P 1'
#
loop_
_entity.id
_entity.type
_entity.pdbx_description
1 polymer ?
#
loop_
_entity_poly.entity_id
_entity_poly.type
_entity_poly.pdbx_seq_one_letter_code
_entity_poly.pdbx_strand_id
1 'polypeptide(L)'
;WIERTETMNYEHELSVGRQAAVAAAKLCEAVRLSLVPQAMTKTDRTPVTIADYGSQAVICKILGEAFPNDPVVAEEDADDLRSADRKIQLGQVTDFVQRTLGNSSLVRPEEVLRWIDRGNC
;
A
#
# COMPACT_ATOMS: atom_id res chain seq x y z
N TRP A 1 -20.56 -41.70 6.97
CA TRP A 1 -19.58 -40.79 6.37
C TRP A 1 -20.03 -39.37 6.69
N ILE A 2 -19.56 -38.82 7.81
CA ILE A 2 -19.75 -37.39 8.12
C ILE A 2 -18.49 -36.74 7.58
N GLU A 3 -18.62 -35.98 6.48
CA GLU A 3 -17.56 -35.07 6.03
C GLU A 3 -17.32 -34.07 7.15
N ARG A 4 -16.14 -34.15 7.78
CA ARG A 4 -15.63 -33.06 8.59
C ARG A 4 -15.37 -31.91 7.62
N THR A 5 -16.19 -30.87 7.69
CA THR A 5 -15.77 -29.54 7.23
C THR A 5 -14.52 -29.20 8.02
N GLU A 6 -13.35 -29.31 7.39
CA GLU A 6 -12.12 -28.73 7.92
C GLU A 6 -12.41 -27.25 8.16
N THR A 7 -12.44 -26.84 9.43
CA THR A 7 -12.43 -25.42 9.77
C THR A 7 -11.14 -24.85 9.24
N MET A 8 -11.20 -24.12 8.13
CA MET A 8 -10.06 -23.37 7.60
C MET A 8 -9.54 -22.45 8.69
N ASN A 9 -8.31 -22.69 9.14
CA ASN A 9 -7.63 -21.89 10.14
C ASN A 9 -6.81 -20.81 9.43
N TYR A 10 -7.27 -19.55 9.50
CA TYR A 10 -6.65 -18.38 8.87
C TYR A 10 -5.69 -17.62 9.80
N GLU A 11 -5.08 -18.30 10.76
CA GLU A 11 -4.15 -17.69 11.72
C GLU A 11 -2.96 -16.98 11.04
N HIS A 12 -2.47 -17.53 9.92
CA HIS A 12 -1.36 -16.94 9.18
C HIS A 12 -1.80 -15.65 8.47
N GLU A 13 -2.91 -15.69 7.75
CA GLU A 13 -3.55 -14.57 7.05
C GLU A 13 -3.91 -13.46 8.03
N LEU A 14 -4.48 -13.80 9.19
CA LEU A 14 -4.77 -12.83 10.25
C LEU A 14 -3.50 -12.16 10.77
N SER A 15 -2.43 -12.95 10.99
CA SER A 15 -1.15 -12.42 11.44
C SER A 15 -0.53 -11.45 10.42
N VAL A 16 -0.54 -11.82 9.14
CA VAL A 16 -0.01 -10.98 8.05
C VAL A 16 -0.88 -9.74 7.84
N GLY A 17 -2.21 -9.90 7.79
CA GLY A 17 -3.16 -8.79 7.64
C GLY A 17 -3.04 -7.77 8.78
N ARG A 18 -2.86 -8.24 10.02
CA ARG A 18 -2.58 -7.35 11.16
C ARG A 18 -1.25 -6.61 11.02
N GLN A 19 -0.19 -7.28 10.54
CA GLN A 19 1.10 -6.63 10.29
C GLN A 19 0.97 -5.54 9.22
N ALA A 20 0.29 -5.84 8.12
CA ALA A 20 0.02 -4.89 7.05
C ALA A 20 -0.79 -3.68 7.53
N ALA A 21 -1.88 -3.91 8.27
CA ALA A 21 -2.73 -2.85 8.82
C ALA A 21 -1.97 -1.95 9.81
N VAL A 22 -1.15 -2.53 10.70
CA VAL A 22 -0.34 -1.75 11.64
C VAL A 22 0.71 -0.91 10.91
N ALA A 23 1.36 -1.46 9.87
CA ALA A 23 2.34 -0.71 9.08
C ALA A 23 1.68 0.44 8.31
N ALA A 24 0.53 0.20 7.68
CA ALA A 24 -0.27 1.23 7.02
C ALA A 24 -0.72 2.33 7.98
N ALA A 25 -1.21 1.98 9.17
CA ALA A 25 -1.62 2.96 10.18
C ALA A 25 -0.47 3.87 10.62
N LYS A 26 0.74 3.31 10.81
CA LYS A 26 1.95 4.08 11.10
C LYS A 26 2.33 5.04 9.98
N LEU A 27 2.20 4.60 8.72
CA LEU A 27 2.43 5.47 7.57
C LEU A 27 1.42 6.62 7.56
N CYS A 28 0.12 6.33 7.71
CA CYS A 28 -0.92 7.36 7.75
C CYS A 28 -0.68 8.36 8.88
N GLU A 29 -0.28 7.91 10.07
CA GLU A 29 0.10 8.78 11.17
C GLU A 29 1.31 9.66 10.84
N ALA A 30 2.35 9.08 10.23
CA ALA A 30 3.54 9.83 9.83
C ALA A 30 3.23 10.92 8.79
N VAL A 31 2.38 10.61 7.81
CA VAL A 31 1.89 11.59 6.83
C VAL A 31 1.08 12.69 7.53
N ARG A 32 0.17 12.30 8.43
CA ARG A 32 -0.67 13.23 9.19
C ARG A 32 0.16 14.24 10.00
N LEU A 33 1.25 13.77 10.60
CA LEU A 33 2.16 14.59 11.42
C LEU A 33 3.13 15.44 10.58
N SER A 34 3.21 15.20 9.27
CA SER A 34 4.07 15.98 8.37
C SER A 34 3.41 17.28 7.93
N LEU A 35 4.23 18.29 7.58
CA LEU A 35 3.78 19.55 7.00
C LEU A 35 3.48 19.46 5.49
N VAL A 36 3.42 18.24 4.94
CA VAL A 36 3.18 18.02 3.51
C VAL A 36 1.71 18.30 3.19
N PRO A 37 1.39 18.99 2.08
CA PRO A 37 0.01 19.13 1.62
C PRO A 37 -0.66 17.75 1.51
N GLN A 38 -1.73 17.54 2.27
CA GLN A 38 -2.27 16.19 2.43
C GLN A 38 -3.10 15.75 1.24
N ALA A 39 -3.84 16.67 0.61
CA ALA A 39 -4.74 16.34 -0.49
C ALA A 39 -4.15 16.71 -1.85
N MET A 40 -4.28 15.77 -2.78
CA MET A 40 -4.13 15.92 -4.22
C MET A 40 -5.50 15.67 -4.87
N THR A 41 -5.68 16.16 -6.07
CA THR A 41 -6.87 15.86 -6.87
C THR A 41 -6.47 14.88 -7.98
N LYS A 42 -7.19 13.75 -8.08
CA LYS A 42 -7.06 12.83 -9.21
C LYS A 42 -7.57 13.48 -10.50
N THR A 43 -7.26 12.88 -11.64
CA THR A 43 -7.78 13.36 -12.94
C THR A 43 -9.32 13.35 -13.02
N ASP A 44 -9.96 12.44 -12.30
CA ASP A 44 -11.43 12.33 -12.17
C ASP A 44 -12.05 13.28 -11.13
N ARG A 45 -11.24 14.15 -10.51
CA ARG A 45 -11.58 15.12 -9.46
C ARG A 45 -11.92 14.53 -8.09
N THR A 46 -11.69 13.24 -7.86
CA THR A 46 -11.74 12.69 -6.51
C THR A 46 -10.52 13.14 -5.70
N PRO A 47 -10.68 13.44 -4.39
CA PRO A 47 -9.55 13.74 -3.52
C PRO A 47 -8.77 12.45 -3.22
N VAL A 48 -7.44 12.53 -3.29
CA VAL A 48 -6.53 11.45 -2.89
C VAL A 48 -5.33 12.04 -2.18
N THR A 49 -4.77 11.32 -1.21
CA THR A 49 -3.66 11.80 -0.39
C THR A 49 -2.41 10.96 -0.57
N ILE A 50 -1.28 11.47 -0.07
CA ILE A 50 -0.05 10.69 0.03
C ILE A 50 -0.26 9.46 0.95
N ALA A 51 -1.15 9.57 1.93
CA ALA A 51 -1.47 8.47 2.84
C ALA A 51 -2.24 7.35 2.14
N ASP A 52 -3.16 7.68 1.22
CA ASP A 52 -3.95 6.68 0.49
C ASP A 52 -3.03 5.80 -0.37
N TYR A 53 -2.22 6.42 -1.24
CA TYR A 53 -1.23 5.70 -2.05
C TYR A 53 -0.19 4.94 -1.22
N GLY A 54 0.36 5.58 -0.19
CA GLY A 54 1.40 4.98 0.64
C GLY A 54 0.88 3.77 1.45
N SER A 55 -0.32 3.89 2.02
CA SER A 55 -0.92 2.81 2.81
C SER A 55 -1.24 1.60 1.93
N GLN A 56 -1.81 1.81 0.75
CA GLN A 56 -2.06 0.73 -0.21
C GLN A 56 -0.75 0.07 -0.66
N ALA A 57 0.28 0.85 -0.98
CA ALA A 57 1.59 0.30 -1.37
C ALA A 57 2.18 -0.60 -0.27
N VAL A 58 2.15 -0.17 0.98
CA VAL A 58 2.65 -0.96 2.12
C VAL A 58 1.85 -2.24 2.31
N ILE A 59 0.52 -2.16 2.26
CA ILE A 59 -0.36 -3.33 2.39
C ILE A 59 -0.08 -4.33 1.28
N CYS A 60 -0.11 -3.88 0.02
CA CYS A 60 0.09 -4.74 -1.14
C CYS A 60 1.49 -5.35 -1.19
N LYS A 61 2.52 -4.62 -0.73
CA LYS A 61 3.88 -5.15 -0.58
C LYS A 61 3.92 -6.31 0.40
N ILE A 62 3.36 -6.13 1.60
CA ILE A 62 3.37 -7.15 2.66
C ILE A 62 2.54 -8.37 2.26
N LEU A 63 1.34 -8.15 1.70
CA LEU A 63 0.50 -9.23 1.21
C LEU A 63 1.16 -9.98 0.05
N GLY A 64 1.79 -9.29 -0.91
CA GLY A 64 2.44 -9.93 -2.05
C GLY A 64 3.68 -10.75 -1.69
N GLU A 65 4.35 -10.44 -0.58
CA GLU A 65 5.45 -11.25 -0.05
C GLU A 65 4.95 -12.55 0.62
N ALA A 66 3.82 -12.49 1.33
CA ALA A 66 3.25 -13.64 2.03
C ALA A 66 2.39 -14.53 1.13
N PHE A 67 1.64 -13.92 0.22
CA PHE A 67 0.61 -14.54 -0.61
C PHE A 67 0.78 -14.12 -2.08
N PRO A 68 1.87 -14.55 -2.75
CA PRO A 68 2.21 -14.05 -4.09
C PRO A 68 1.11 -14.31 -5.13
N ASN A 69 0.32 -15.38 -4.96
CA ASN A 69 -0.73 -15.79 -5.88
C ASN A 69 -2.13 -15.24 -5.54
N ASP A 70 -2.29 -14.61 -4.37
CA ASP A 70 -3.59 -14.12 -3.93
C ASP A 70 -3.87 -12.75 -4.57
N PRO A 71 -5.06 -12.57 -5.18
CA PRO A 71 -5.47 -11.29 -5.71
C PRO A 71 -5.70 -10.28 -4.58
N VAL A 72 -5.53 -9.00 -4.88
CA VAL A 72 -5.80 -7.91 -3.94
C VAL A 72 -6.71 -6.93 -4.66
N VAL A 73 -7.86 -6.64 -4.06
CA VAL A 73 -8.77 -5.59 -4.53
C VAL A 73 -8.54 -4.35 -3.69
N ALA A 74 -8.12 -3.27 -4.33
CA ALA A 74 -7.93 -1.98 -3.69
C ALA A 74 -8.46 -0.83 -4.57
N GLU A 75 -8.62 0.35 -3.99
CA GLU A 75 -9.28 1.49 -4.62
C GLU A 75 -8.36 2.26 -5.57
N GLU A 76 -7.06 2.36 -5.23
CA GLU A 76 -6.12 3.22 -5.94
C GLU A 76 -5.41 2.48 -7.07
N ASP A 77 -5.17 3.17 -8.19
CA ASP A 77 -4.22 2.76 -9.23
C ASP A 77 -3.04 3.75 -9.28
N ALA A 78 -1.92 3.34 -9.85
CA ALA A 78 -0.73 4.20 -9.89
C ALA A 78 -0.64 5.08 -11.15
N ASP A 79 -1.65 5.10 -12.03
CA ASP A 79 -1.55 5.77 -13.34
C ASP A 79 -1.38 7.27 -13.18
N ASP A 80 -2.12 7.87 -12.24
CA ASP A 80 -1.99 9.29 -11.92
C ASP A 80 -0.56 9.64 -11.45
N LEU A 81 0.06 8.79 -10.63
CA LEU A 81 1.42 8.99 -10.09
C LEU A 81 2.53 8.83 -11.14
N ARG A 82 2.25 8.20 -12.29
CA ARG A 82 3.20 8.07 -13.41
C ARG A 82 3.37 9.38 -14.19
N SER A 83 2.46 10.34 -14.04
CA SER A 83 2.53 11.61 -14.74
C SER A 83 3.78 12.41 -14.36
N ALA A 84 4.35 13.13 -15.33
CA ALA A 84 5.49 14.03 -15.10
C ALA A 84 5.19 15.12 -14.07
N ASP A 85 3.92 15.53 -13.95
CA ASP A 85 3.47 16.55 -13.00
C ASP A 85 3.35 16.01 -11.57
N ARG A 86 3.39 14.69 -11.38
CA ARG A 86 3.28 14.03 -10.08
C ARG A 86 4.60 13.51 -9.52
N LYS A 87 5.75 13.88 -10.11
CA LYS A 87 7.08 13.42 -9.65
C LYS A 87 7.37 13.75 -8.19
N ILE A 88 6.96 14.93 -7.70
CA ILE A 88 7.17 15.33 -6.31
C ILE A 88 6.35 14.43 -5.38
N GLN A 89 5.10 14.17 -5.74
CA GLN A 89 4.15 13.36 -5.00
C GLN A 89 4.60 11.91 -4.96
N LEU A 90 5.02 11.34 -6.09
CA LEU A 90 5.60 10.01 -6.16
C LEU A 90 6.85 9.89 -5.28
N GLY A 91 7.72 10.91 -5.27
CA GLY A 91 8.85 10.99 -4.36
C GLY A 91 8.43 10.97 -2.88
N GLN A 92 7.42 11.76 -2.52
CA GLN A 92 6.88 11.80 -1.16
C GLN A 92 6.27 10.45 -0.73
N VAL A 93 5.45 9.81 -1.58
CA VAL A 93 4.92 8.46 -1.31
C VAL A 93 6.07 7.49 -1.09
N THR A 94 7.08 7.51 -1.97
CA THR A 94 8.25 6.64 -1.88
C THR A 94 9.00 6.82 -0.57
N ASP A 95 9.23 8.07 -0.14
CA ASP A 95 9.91 8.38 1.12
C ASP A 95 9.15 7.85 2.34
N PHE A 96 7.82 8.01 2.38
CA PHE A 96 7.01 7.49 3.49
C PHE A 96 6.95 5.96 3.51
N VAL A 97 6.87 5.32 2.34
CA VAL A 97 6.91 3.86 2.21
C VAL A 97 8.27 3.33 2.67
N GLN A 98 9.38 3.93 2.22
CA GLN A 98 10.74 3.58 2.64
C GLN A 98 10.91 3.62 4.16
N ARG A 99 10.47 4.71 4.80
CA ARG A 99 10.58 4.88 6.26
C ARG A 99 9.75 3.86 7.02
N THR A 100 8.58 3.52 6.48
CA THR A 100 7.65 2.56 7.11
C THR A 100 8.16 1.13 7.04
N LEU A 101 8.72 0.71 5.89
CA LEU A 101 9.15 -0.67 5.68
C LEU A 101 10.47 -1.01 6.38
N GLY A 102 11.24 -0.01 6.84
CA GLY A 102 12.35 -0.18 7.79
C GLY A 102 13.51 -1.05 7.31
N ASN A 103 13.59 -1.35 6.02
CA ASN A 103 14.54 -2.26 5.41
C ASN A 103 15.80 -1.54 4.88
N SER A 104 16.94 -2.24 4.91
CA SER A 104 18.25 -1.71 4.49
C SER A 104 18.38 -1.44 2.99
N SER A 105 17.45 -1.97 2.20
CA SER A 105 17.40 -1.75 0.75
C SER A 105 16.58 -0.52 0.42
N LEU A 106 17.12 0.30 -0.49
CA LEU A 106 16.44 1.48 -0.99
C LEU A 106 15.19 1.08 -1.80
N VAL A 107 14.03 1.55 -1.36
CA VAL A 107 12.74 1.48 -2.08
C VAL A 107 12.78 2.47 -3.23
N ARG A 108 12.53 1.98 -4.44
CA ARG A 108 12.50 2.81 -5.65
C ARG A 108 11.05 3.18 -6.03
N PRO A 109 10.83 4.33 -6.69
CA PRO A 109 9.49 4.74 -7.13
C PRO A 109 8.76 3.68 -7.96
N GLU A 110 9.49 2.93 -8.79
CA GLU A 110 8.94 1.90 -9.67
C GLU A 110 8.40 0.70 -8.88
N GLU A 111 9.00 0.42 -7.72
CA GLU A 111 8.51 -0.62 -6.82
C GLU A 111 7.21 -0.19 -6.14
N VAL A 112 7.13 1.07 -5.73
CA VAL A 112 5.92 1.65 -5.13
C VAL A 112 4.77 1.63 -6.12
N LEU A 113 5.00 2.06 -7.37
CA LEU A 113 3.99 2.01 -8.43
C LEU A 113 3.48 0.57 -8.65
N ARG A 114 4.40 -0.41 -8.67
CA ARG A 114 4.05 -1.83 -8.81
C ARG A 114 3.26 -2.37 -7.61
N TRP A 115 3.57 -1.94 -6.40
CA TRP A 115 2.82 -2.34 -5.22
C TRP A 115 1.41 -1.75 -5.21
N ILE A 116 1.24 -0.50 -5.65
CA ILE A 116 -0.10 0.10 -5.80
C ILE A 116 -0.91 -0.69 -6.83
N ASP A 117 -0.35 -0.95 -8.01
CA ASP A 117 -1.02 -1.68 -9.09
C ASP A 117 -1.40 -3.12 -8.74
N ARG A 118 -0.77 -3.74 -7.72
CA ARG A 118 -1.20 -5.05 -7.22
C ARG A 118 -2.64 -5.02 -6.68
N GLY A 119 -3.18 -3.85 -6.35
CA GLY A 119 -4.60 -3.69 -5.99
C GLY A 119 -5.59 -3.90 -7.13
N ASN A 120 -5.11 -4.10 -8.37
CA ASN A 120 -5.91 -4.23 -9.58
C ASN A 120 -5.96 -5.67 -10.13
N CYS A 121 -5.44 -6.66 -9.39
CA CYS A 121 -5.32 -8.05 -9.87
C CYS A 121 -6.12 -9.05 -9.03
#